data_AF-A0A6J4WZY8-F1
#
_entry.id   AF-A0A6J4WZY8-F1
#
_cell.length_a   1.000
_cell.length_b   1.000
_cell.length_c   1.000
_cell.angle_alpha   90.00
_cell.angle_beta   90.00
_cell.angle_gamma   90.00
#
_symmetry.space_group_name_H-M   'P 1'
#
loop_
_entity.id
_entity.type
_entity.pdbx_description
1 polymer ?
#
loop_
_entity_poly.entity_id
_entity_poly.type
_entity_poly.pdbx_seq_one_letter_code
_entity_poly.pdbx_strand_id
1 'polypeptide(L)' 'MGIDHAIKKNWIEIQKRHDVPVNAIGVKIDSKDEKTLKVWKEEGIDQFIKR' A
#
# COMPACT_ATOMS: atom_id res chain seq x y z
N MET A 1 -11.00 -11.08 4.35
CA MET A 1 -10.54 -10.27 5.50
C MET A 1 -10.04 -8.96 4.90
N GLY A 2 -10.86 -7.91 4.93
CA GLY A 2 -10.43 -6.58 4.52
C GLY A 2 -9.65 -5.93 5.66
N ILE A 3 -8.63 -5.14 5.32
CA ILE A 3 -8.01 -4.24 6.30
C ILE A 3 -9.04 -3.20 6.77
N ASP A 4 -8.84 -2.69 7.98
CA ASP A 4 -9.70 -1.66 8.52
C ASP A 4 -9.74 -0.43 7.58
N HIS A 5 -10.93 0.17 7.42
CA HIS A 5 -11.12 1.32 6.53
C HIS A 5 -10.24 2.52 6.90
N ALA A 6 -9.97 2.75 8.19
CA ALA A 6 -9.09 3.82 8.63
C ALA A 6 -7.63 3.54 8.21
N ILE A 7 -7.19 2.29 8.34
CA ILE A 7 -5.86 1.85 7.88
C ILE A 7 -5.75 2.03 6.38
N LYS A 8 -6.74 1.57 5.60
CA LYS A 8 -6.76 1.71 4.15
C LYS A 8 -6.66 3.17 3.71
N LYS A 9 -7.45 4.06 4.30
CA LYS A 9 -7.43 5.49 3.99
C LYS A 9 -6.05 6.10 4.29
N ASN A 10 -5.47 5.78 5.44
CA ASN A 10 -4.13 6.24 5.79
C ASN A 10 -3.06 5.70 4.82
N TRP A 11 -3.15 4.42 4.48
CA TRP A 11 -2.22 3.77 3.56
C TRP A 11 -2.27 4.39 2.17
N ILE A 12 -3.46 4.71 1.64
CA ILE A 12 -3.60 5.42 0.36
C ILE A 12 -2.95 6.80 0.42
N GLU A 13 -3.18 7.57 1.49
CA GLU A 13 -2.58 8.90 1.66
C GLU A 13 -1.05 8.86 1.75
N ILE A 14 -0.51 7.81 2.37
CA ILE A 14 0.92 7.52 2.37
C ILE A 14 1.39 7.16 0.95
N GLN A 15 0.74 6.20 0.29
CA GLN A 15 1.13 5.75 -1.06
C GLN A 15 1.18 6.90 -2.07
N LYS A 16 0.24 7.83 -2.05
CA LYS A 16 0.23 9.01 -2.94
C LYS A 16 1.47 9.90 -2.82
N ARG A 17 2.18 9.83 -1.69
CA ARG A 17 3.41 10.59 -1.42
C ARG A 17 4.66 9.87 -1.90
N HIS A 18 4.55 8.60 -2.28
CA HIS A 18 5.66 7.75 -2.71
C HIS A 18 5.45 7.23 -4.13
N ASP A 19 6.51 7.24 -4.94
CA ASP A 19 6.56 6.66 -6.29
C ASP A 19 6.80 5.14 -6.28
N VAL A 20 7.09 4.56 -5.11
CA VAL A 20 7.33 3.12 -4.92
C VAL A 20 6.24 2.48 -4.08
N PRO A 21 6.03 1.15 -4.18
CA PRO A 21 5.12 0.43 -3.30
C PRO A 21 5.56 0.59 -1.85
N VAL A 22 4.69 1.13 -1.00
CA VAL A 22 4.91 1.30 0.45
C VAL A 22 3.82 0.60 1.22
N ASN A 23 4.12 0.14 2.43
CA ASN A 23 3.16 -0.48 3.32
C ASN A 23 2.34 0.58 4.10
N ALA A 24 1.44 0.14 4.97
CA ALA A 24 0.53 1.01 5.73
C ALA A 24 1.22 2.01 6.69
N ILE A 25 2.53 1.87 6.90
CA ILE A 25 3.36 2.75 7.73
C ILE A 25 4.36 3.57 6.90
N GLY A 26 4.32 3.49 5.57
CA GLY A 26 5.20 4.27 4.67
C GLY A 26 6.58 3.69 4.45
N VAL A 27 6.81 2.45 4.86
CA VAL A 27 8.05 1.73 4.54
C VAL A 27 7.88 1.05 3.19
N LYS A 28 8.89 1.18 2.31
CA LYS A 28 8.91 0.50 1.02
C LYS A 28 8.68 -1.00 1.20
N ILE A 29 7.73 -1.55 0.47
CA ILE A 29 7.48 -3.00 0.48
C ILE A 29 8.64 -3.66 -0.25
N ASP A 30 9.33 -4.57 0.44
CA ASP A 30 10.37 -5.39 -0.19
C ASP A 30 9.72 -6.37 -1.17
N SER A 31 10.40 -6.66 -2.28
CA SER A 31 9.90 -7.60 -3.30
C SER A 31 9.73 -9.03 -2.77
N LYS A 32 10.39 -9.37 -1.64
CA LYS A 32 10.24 -10.67 -0.96
C LYS A 32 9.01 -10.70 -0.03
N ASP A 33 8.42 -9.54 0.30
CA ASP A 33 7.26 -9.45 1.17
C ASP A 33 5.97 -9.62 0.37
N GLU A 34 5.79 -10.82 -0.18
CA GLU A 34 4.69 -11.18 -1.08
C GLU A 34 3.32 -10.98 -0.43
N LYS A 35 3.22 -11.18 0.89
CA LYS A 35 1.96 -10.99 1.63
C LYS A 35 1.53 -9.53 1.61
N THR A 36 2.43 -8.63 1.96
CA THR A 36 2.12 -7.19 2.00
C THR A 36 1.87 -6.66 0.59
N LEU A 37 2.66 -7.10 -0.39
CA LEU A 37 2.46 -6.77 -1.81
C LEU A 37 1.10 -7.26 -2.34
N LYS A 38 0.68 -8.46 -1.95
CA LYS A 38 -0.62 -9.02 -2.34
C LYS A 38 -1.76 -8.21 -1.76
N VAL A 39 -1.74 -7.93 -0.45
CA VAL A 39 -2.75 -7.09 0.21
C VAL A 39 -2.80 -5.70 -0.43
N TRP A 40 -1.64 -5.10 -0.69
CA TRP A 40 -1.54 -3.79 -1.31
C TRP A 40 -2.22 -3.73 -2.70
N LYS A 41 -2.05 -4.78 -3.52
CA LYS A 41 -2.75 -4.91 -4.82
C LYS A 41 -4.24 -5.26 -4.66
N GLU A 42 -4.59 -6.20 -3.79
CA GLU A 42 -5.99 -6.62 -3.56
C GLU A 42 -6.84 -5.45 -3.03
N GLU A 43 -6.24 -4.56 -2.23
CA GLU A 43 -6.89 -3.37 -1.72
C GLU A 43 -6.93 -2.20 -2.73
N GLY A 44 -6.28 -2.35 -3.90
CA GLY A 44 -6.23 -1.34 -4.97
C GLY A 44 -5.36 -0.13 -4.65
N ILE A 45 -4.39 -0.29 -3.75
CA ILE A 45 -3.51 0.81 -3.33
C ILE A 45 -2.47 1.12 -4.42
N ASP A 46 -2.19 0.15 -5.28
CA ASP A 46 -1.28 0.28 -6.42
C ASP A 46 -1.67 1.36 -7.44
N GLN A 47 -2.96 1.65 -7.54
CA GLN A 47 -3.50 2.68 -8.43
C GLN A 47 -3.06 4.10 -8.06
N PHE A 48 -2.55 4.29 -6.83
CA PHE A 48 -2.13 5.60 -6.33
C PHE A 48 -0.63 5.87 -6.45
N ILE A 49 0.14 4.96 -7.06
CA ILE A 49 1.53 5.26 -7.45
C ILE A 49 1.52 6.36 -8.51
N LYS A 50 2.24 7.45 -8.24
CA LYS A 50 2.51 8.48 -9.26
C LYS A 50 3.39 7.86 -10.36
N ARG A 51 2.89 7.85 -11.59
CA ARG A 51 3.69 7.58 -12.80
C ARG A 51 4.47 8.81 -13.22
#